data_AF-A0A7X6QMH5-F1
#
_entry.id   AF-A0A7X6QMH5-F1
#
_cell.length_a   1.000
_cell.length_b   1.000
_cell.length_c   1.000
_cell.angle_alpha   90.00
_cell.angle_beta   90.00
_cell.angle_gamma   90.00
#
_symmetry.space_group_name_H-M   'P 1'
#
loop_
_entity.id
_entity.type
_entity.pdbx_description
1 polymer ?
#
loop_
_entity_poly.entity_id
_entity_poly.type
_entity_poly.pdbx_seq_one_letter_code
_entity_poly.pdbx_strand_id
1 'polypeptide(L)'
;MHANQSHPARFRTGNRALTVSFRIAAALLVLLPVLFAAGGAGAALVLPGVGLMAGLFALVFKRRSRAGLDSSRAAGTAARAVVPVLVLGLAVTGCTPPAEGTPQTPAAASTAASSPSPSASGTVLAFCDVEDRRKLLRSGVYVCTEDDHGLLVWMDLASHDKVMEEREAIAAAMAAEEAAKKAAAKKKAKEEARKKAAAEKKAKEAVARKKAAAEKKAREEAARQAEQAAQEEAARQAEAQRQAEEEAARQAQQQAPAPAVGFSNCSQARAAGAAPLYRGSPGYSPGLDRDGDGVACE
;
A
#
# COMPACT_ATOMS: atom_id res chain seq x y z
N MET A 1 36.27 -63.32 -23.36
CA MET A 1 35.03 -63.93 -22.85
C MET A 1 34.73 -63.37 -21.47
N HIS A 2 33.72 -62.51 -21.36
CA HIS A 2 32.65 -62.55 -20.36
C HIS A 2 31.80 -61.28 -20.53
N ALA A 3 30.53 -61.51 -20.85
CA ALA A 3 29.47 -60.53 -20.97
C ALA A 3 28.79 -60.31 -19.61
N ASN A 4 28.26 -59.09 -19.39
CA ASN A 4 27.11 -58.70 -18.54
C ASN A 4 27.37 -57.29 -17.98
N GLN A 5 26.42 -56.36 -17.86
CA GLN A 5 24.99 -56.38 -18.08
C GLN A 5 24.52 -54.92 -18.17
N SER A 6 23.60 -54.67 -19.09
CA SER A 6 22.80 -53.45 -19.26
C SER A 6 21.84 -53.15 -18.10
N HIS A 7 21.65 -51.88 -17.72
CA HIS A 7 20.38 -51.24 -17.27
C HIS A 7 20.61 -49.75 -16.84
N PRO A 8 19.59 -48.87 -16.76
CA PRO A 8 18.96 -48.21 -17.91
C PRO A 8 18.98 -46.68 -17.81
N ALA A 9 19.01 -46.02 -18.97
CA ALA A 9 18.71 -44.60 -19.12
C ALA A 9 17.25 -44.30 -18.76
N ARG A 10 16.98 -43.87 -17.51
CA ARG A 10 15.69 -43.28 -17.11
C ARG A 10 15.86 -42.21 -16.03
N PHE A 11 16.52 -41.08 -16.32
CA PHE A 11 16.42 -39.90 -15.43
C PHE A 11 16.66 -38.56 -16.14
N ARG A 12 16.27 -38.42 -17.41
CA ARG A 12 16.44 -37.14 -18.15
C ARG A 12 15.15 -36.50 -18.70
N THR A 13 14.00 -37.15 -18.53
CA THR A 13 12.69 -36.60 -18.96
C THR A 13 11.93 -35.87 -17.86
N GLY A 14 12.20 -36.16 -16.57
CA GLY A 14 11.49 -35.52 -15.44
C GLY A 14 11.78 -34.02 -15.28
N ASN A 15 13.03 -33.59 -15.44
CA ASN A 15 13.40 -32.18 -15.27
C ASN A 15 12.93 -31.29 -16.43
N ARG A 16 12.80 -31.83 -17.65
CA ARG A 16 12.24 -31.09 -18.79
C ARG A 16 10.72 -30.93 -18.66
N ALA A 17 10.01 -31.97 -18.22
CA ALA A 17 8.58 -31.85 -17.96
C ALA A 17 8.28 -30.86 -16.82
N LEU A 18 9.03 -30.89 -15.72
CA LEU A 18 8.84 -29.94 -14.61
C LEU A 18 9.16 -28.49 -15.00
N THR A 19 10.21 -28.25 -15.78
CA THR A 19 10.57 -26.90 -16.23
C THR A 19 9.60 -26.37 -17.29
N VAL A 20 9.07 -27.23 -18.16
CA VAL A 20 8.01 -26.87 -19.12
C VAL A 20 6.71 -26.55 -18.37
N SER A 21 6.31 -27.36 -17.38
CA SER A 21 5.14 -27.08 -16.54
C SER A 21 5.28 -25.78 -15.74
N PHE A 22 6.47 -25.47 -15.21
CA PHE A 22 6.71 -24.22 -14.50
C PHE A 22 6.67 -23.00 -15.43
N ARG A 23 7.18 -23.14 -16.66
CA ARG A 23 7.15 -22.07 -17.67
C ARG A 23 5.74 -21.83 -18.20
N ILE A 24 4.93 -22.88 -18.36
CA ILE A 24 3.52 -22.77 -18.73
C ILE A 24 2.71 -22.14 -17.60
N ALA A 25 2.96 -22.54 -16.35
CA ALA A 25 2.30 -21.94 -15.18
C ALA A 25 2.65 -20.47 -15.01
N ALA A 26 3.93 -20.09 -15.18
CA ALA A 26 4.37 -18.70 -15.13
C ALA A 26 3.82 -17.88 -16.30
N ALA A 27 3.77 -18.44 -17.51
CA ALA A 27 3.19 -17.78 -18.68
C ALA A 27 1.69 -17.55 -18.52
N LEU A 28 0.94 -18.52 -17.98
CA LEU A 28 -0.48 -18.37 -17.67
C LEU A 28 -0.74 -17.31 -16.59
N LEU A 29 0.13 -17.23 -15.58
CA LEU A 29 0.05 -16.22 -14.52
C LEU A 29 0.25 -14.79 -15.04
N VAL A 30 1.04 -14.63 -16.11
CA VAL A 30 1.28 -13.33 -16.76
C VAL A 30 0.21 -13.02 -17.83
N LEU A 31 -0.34 -14.03 -18.51
CA LEU A 31 -1.38 -13.85 -19.54
C LEU A 31 -2.78 -13.58 -18.95
N LEU A 32 -3.10 -14.15 -17.79
CA LEU A 32 -4.38 -13.95 -17.09
C LEU A 32 -4.74 -12.47 -16.82
N PRO A 33 -3.82 -11.62 -16.33
CA PRO A 33 -4.11 -10.19 -16.15
C PRO A 33 -4.16 -9.41 -17.47
N VAL A 34 -3.47 -9.86 -18.53
CA VAL A 34 -3.49 -9.20 -19.85
C VAL A 34 -4.81 -9.46 -20.59
N LEU A 35 -5.38 -10.66 -20.46
CA LEU A 35 -6.73 -10.98 -20.95
C LEU A 35 -7.82 -10.23 -20.17
N PHE A 36 -7.57 -9.86 -18.91
CA PHE A 36 -8.49 -9.07 -18.08
C PHE A 36 -8.57 -7.59 -18.48
N ALA A 37 -7.54 -7.08 -19.17
CA ALA A 37 -7.52 -5.70 -19.68
C ALA A 37 -8.35 -5.51 -20.96
N ALA A 38 -8.85 -6.59 -21.58
CA ALA A 38 -9.51 -6.55 -22.88
C ALA A 38 -11.04 -6.77 -22.87
N GLY A 39 -11.69 -7.05 -21.73
CA GLY A 39 -13.15 -7.13 -21.76
C GLY A 39 -13.85 -7.62 -20.49
N GLY A 40 -14.74 -6.77 -19.98
CA GLY A 40 -16.06 -7.18 -19.49
C GLY A 40 -16.17 -7.91 -18.15
N ALA A 41 -16.54 -7.17 -17.10
CA ALA A 41 -17.50 -7.56 -16.05
C ALA A 41 -17.32 -8.91 -15.30
N GLY A 42 -16.12 -9.48 -15.21
CA GLY A 42 -15.86 -10.73 -14.47
C GLY A 42 -15.31 -10.58 -13.05
N ALA A 43 -15.12 -9.36 -12.54
CA ALA A 43 -14.33 -9.11 -11.32
C ALA A 43 -14.96 -9.61 -10.00
N ALA A 44 -16.26 -9.92 -9.97
CA ALA A 44 -16.98 -10.19 -8.73
C ALA A 44 -16.84 -11.64 -8.20
N LEU A 45 -16.36 -12.60 -9.01
CA LEU A 45 -16.30 -14.03 -8.62
C LEU A 45 -14.88 -14.61 -8.50
N VAL A 46 -13.84 -13.87 -8.89
CA VAL A 46 -12.47 -14.41 -8.94
C VAL A 46 -11.74 -14.32 -7.59
N LEU A 47 -12.03 -13.30 -6.78
CA LEU A 47 -11.42 -13.13 -5.46
C LEU A 47 -11.70 -14.29 -4.47
N PRO A 48 -12.93 -14.84 -4.37
CA PRO A 48 -13.15 -16.04 -3.55
C PRO A 48 -12.50 -17.29 -4.14
N GLY A 49 -12.40 -17.40 -5.48
CA GLY A 49 -11.77 -18.55 -6.15
C GLY A 49 -10.26 -18.64 -5.94
N VAL A 50 -9.55 -17.51 -5.99
CA VAL A 50 -8.11 -17.46 -5.72
C VAL A 50 -7.82 -17.76 -4.24
N GLY A 51 -8.66 -17.26 -3.33
CA GLY A 51 -8.57 -17.58 -1.90
C GLY A 51 -8.79 -19.07 -1.61
N LEU A 52 -9.79 -19.69 -2.25
CA LEU A 52 -10.11 -21.11 -2.09
C LEU A 52 -8.99 -22.00 -2.66
N MET A 53 -8.41 -21.63 -3.80
CA MET A 53 -7.27 -22.34 -4.39
C MET A 53 -5.98 -22.20 -3.59
N ALA A 54 -5.68 -21.02 -3.05
CA ALA A 54 -4.54 -20.83 -2.15
C ALA A 54 -4.72 -21.60 -0.82
N GLY A 55 -5.95 -21.65 -0.31
CA GLY A 55 -6.32 -22.44 0.87
C GLY A 55 -6.17 -23.94 0.65
N LEU A 56 -6.67 -24.47 -0.47
CA LEU A 56 -6.50 -25.88 -0.86
C LEU A 56 -5.04 -26.24 -1.08
N PHE A 57 -4.26 -25.36 -1.71
CA PHE A 57 -2.83 -25.57 -1.93
C PHE A 57 -2.07 -25.68 -0.61
N ALA A 58 -2.35 -24.79 0.35
CA ALA A 58 -1.77 -24.85 1.69
C ALA A 58 -2.18 -26.12 2.45
N LEU A 59 -3.43 -26.57 2.32
CA LEU A 59 -3.95 -27.76 3.02
C LEU A 59 -3.35 -29.06 2.45
N VAL A 60 -3.19 -29.15 1.13
CA VAL A 60 -2.57 -30.31 0.46
C VAL A 60 -1.07 -30.39 0.75
N PHE A 61 -0.34 -29.27 0.71
CA PHE A 61 1.10 -29.28 1.01
C PHE A 61 1.40 -29.47 2.49
N LYS A 62 0.62 -28.87 3.39
CA LYS A 62 0.80 -29.03 4.84
C LYS A 62 0.46 -30.45 5.32
N ARG A 63 -0.40 -31.18 4.60
CA ARG A 63 -0.67 -32.61 4.84
C ARG A 63 0.48 -33.52 4.38
N ARG A 64 1.24 -33.11 3.36
CA ARG A 64 2.44 -33.85 2.89
C ARG A 64 3.66 -33.63 3.79
N SER A 65 3.78 -32.47 4.42
CA SER A 65 4.84 -32.17 5.41
C SER A 65 4.66 -32.90 6.76
N ARG A 66 3.49 -33.51 7.02
CA ARG A 66 3.25 -34.34 8.20
C ARG A 66 3.57 -35.83 8.01
N ALA A 67 4.06 -36.24 6.84
CA ALA A 67 4.48 -37.62 6.58
C ALA A 67 5.93 -37.91 6.97
N GLY A 68 6.62 -36.99 7.66
CA GLY A 68 7.99 -37.21 8.11
C GLY A 68 8.40 -36.15 9.10
N LEU A 69 7.97 -36.31 10.35
CA LEU A 69 8.71 -35.82 11.51
C LEU A 69 8.21 -36.56 12.73
N ASP A 70 9.13 -37.40 13.20
CA ASP A 70 9.02 -38.25 14.36
C ASP A 70 8.78 -37.44 15.63
N SER A 71 8.20 -38.15 16.58
CA SER A 71 7.85 -37.71 17.93
C SER A 71 9.06 -37.15 18.68
N SER A 72 8.96 -35.96 19.25
CA SER A 72 9.07 -35.76 20.71
C SER A 72 9.23 -34.28 21.12
N ARG A 73 8.44 -33.92 22.15
CA ARG A 73 8.56 -32.79 23.11
C ARG A 73 7.75 -31.51 22.88
N ALA A 74 6.98 -31.22 23.95
CA ALA A 74 6.39 -29.95 24.41
C ALA A 74 5.23 -29.40 23.57
N ALA A 75 3.95 -29.69 23.86
CA ALA A 75 3.18 -29.35 25.06
C ALA A 75 3.25 -27.85 25.44
N GLY A 76 2.18 -27.11 25.15
CA GLY A 76 1.90 -25.84 25.78
C GLY A 76 1.09 -24.85 24.92
N THR A 77 -0.25 -24.87 25.09
CA THR A 77 -1.15 -23.70 25.07
C THR A 77 -1.25 -22.88 23.75
N ALA A 78 -2.38 -22.36 23.26
CA ALA A 78 -3.73 -22.21 23.75
C ALA A 78 -4.66 -22.05 22.53
N ALA A 79 -5.89 -22.52 22.70
CA ALA A 79 -7.02 -22.23 21.83
C ALA A 79 -7.34 -20.72 21.80
N ARG A 80 -7.80 -20.23 20.65
CA ARG A 80 -8.86 -19.21 20.62
C ARG A 80 -9.59 -19.24 19.27
N ALA A 81 -10.76 -19.85 19.29
CA ALA A 81 -11.82 -19.63 18.32
C ALA A 81 -12.50 -18.29 18.61
N VAL A 82 -12.80 -17.50 17.57
CA VAL A 82 -13.84 -16.46 17.60
C VAL A 82 -14.50 -16.37 16.22
N VAL A 83 -15.75 -16.83 16.16
CA VAL A 83 -16.87 -16.35 15.32
C VAL A 83 -17.70 -15.49 16.30
N PRO A 84 -18.46 -14.40 15.98
CA PRO A 84 -19.45 -14.20 14.90
C PRO A 84 -19.42 -12.74 14.32
N VAL A 85 -20.31 -12.15 13.49
CA VAL A 85 -21.78 -12.06 13.47
C VAL A 85 -22.24 -11.52 12.11
N LEU A 86 -23.32 -12.10 11.60
CA LEU A 86 -24.17 -11.64 10.51
C LEU A 86 -25.11 -10.53 11.02
N VAL A 87 -25.17 -9.36 10.36
CA VAL A 87 -26.30 -8.42 10.53
C VAL A 87 -26.88 -8.10 9.16
N LEU A 88 -28.17 -8.39 9.07
CA LEU A 88 -29.12 -8.20 7.99
C LEU A 88 -29.52 -6.72 7.89
N GLY A 89 -29.71 -6.20 6.68
CA GLY A 89 -30.23 -4.85 6.42
C GLY A 89 -30.85 -4.74 5.03
N LEU A 90 -32.12 -5.16 4.93
CA LEU A 90 -33.05 -4.87 3.83
C LEU A 90 -33.65 -3.48 4.03
N ALA A 91 -33.72 -2.65 2.98
CA ALA A 91 -34.75 -1.64 2.71
C ALA A 91 -34.37 -0.88 1.41
N VAL A 92 -35.09 -1.04 0.29
CA VAL A 92 -36.30 -0.29 -0.15
C VAL A 92 -35.95 0.96 -0.97
N THR A 93 -36.80 1.23 -1.98
CA THR A 93 -36.88 2.39 -2.90
C THR A 93 -35.97 2.36 -4.12
N GLY A 94 -36.41 2.68 -5.33
CA GLY A 94 -37.69 3.23 -5.77
C GLY A 94 -37.66 3.41 -7.29
N CYS A 95 -38.83 3.20 -7.89
CA CYS A 95 -39.18 3.46 -9.27
C CYS A 95 -39.36 4.98 -9.50
N THR A 96 -38.89 5.56 -10.61
CA THR A 96 -39.33 6.87 -11.15
C THR A 96 -38.87 7.01 -12.63
N PRO A 97 -39.51 7.86 -13.47
CA PRO A 97 -40.13 7.51 -14.76
C PRO A 97 -39.42 8.15 -15.98
N PRO A 98 -39.91 7.95 -17.22
CA PRO A 98 -39.30 8.49 -18.44
C PRO A 98 -39.55 9.99 -18.64
N ALA A 99 -38.62 10.60 -19.39
CA ALA A 99 -38.64 12.00 -19.81
C ALA A 99 -39.69 12.25 -20.91
N GLU A 100 -40.57 13.23 -20.70
CA GLU A 100 -41.46 13.79 -21.70
C GLU A 100 -40.70 14.81 -22.57
N GLY A 101 -40.77 14.61 -23.89
CA GLY A 101 -40.31 15.55 -24.91
C GLY A 101 -41.43 16.49 -25.33
N THR A 102 -41.04 17.75 -25.51
CA THR A 102 -41.77 18.94 -25.97
C THR A 102 -42.51 18.80 -27.32
N PRO A 103 -43.42 19.76 -27.62
CA PRO A 103 -44.58 19.59 -28.50
C PRO A 103 -44.28 19.87 -29.98
N GLN A 104 -45.11 19.32 -30.87
CA GLN A 104 -45.24 19.78 -32.24
C GLN A 104 -46.71 20.10 -32.58
N THR A 105 -46.86 21.34 -33.01
CA THR A 105 -47.95 21.99 -33.73
C THR A 105 -48.59 21.12 -34.81
N PRO A 106 -49.91 21.30 -35.04
CA PRO A 106 -50.36 21.47 -36.41
C PRO A 106 -51.17 22.77 -36.59
N ALA A 107 -50.89 23.43 -37.71
CA ALA A 107 -51.59 24.61 -38.17
C ALA A 107 -52.92 24.23 -38.88
N ALA A 108 -53.92 25.06 -38.60
CA ALA A 108 -55.00 25.53 -39.48
C ALA A 108 -55.82 24.52 -40.30
N ALA A 109 -57.14 24.50 -40.05
CA ALA A 109 -58.06 25.31 -40.86
C ALA A 109 -59.53 25.26 -40.38
N SER A 110 -60.17 26.42 -40.51
CA SER A 110 -61.57 26.67 -40.89
C SER A 110 -62.72 26.53 -39.88
N THR A 111 -63.24 27.72 -39.56
CA THR A 111 -64.66 28.15 -39.65
C THR A 111 -65.69 27.45 -38.76
N ALA A 112 -66.30 28.19 -37.84
CA ALA A 112 -67.58 28.86 -38.08
C ALA A 112 -68.03 29.64 -36.84
N ALA A 113 -68.82 30.68 -37.12
CA ALA A 113 -69.43 31.64 -36.22
C ALA A 113 -70.15 31.04 -35.00
N SER A 114 -70.16 31.80 -33.90
CA SER A 114 -71.40 32.31 -33.28
C SER A 114 -71.06 33.34 -32.20
N SER A 115 -71.40 34.60 -32.50
CA SER A 115 -71.58 35.68 -31.55
C SER A 115 -72.70 35.32 -30.56
N PRO A 116 -72.59 35.72 -29.29
CA PRO A 116 -73.61 36.66 -28.84
C PRO A 116 -73.03 37.91 -28.18
N SER A 117 -73.47 39.03 -28.74
CA SER A 117 -73.63 40.31 -28.06
C SER A 117 -74.34 40.14 -26.72
N PRO A 118 -73.85 40.80 -25.65
CA PRO A 118 -74.77 41.52 -24.78
C PRO A 118 -74.55 43.01 -24.94
N SER A 119 -75.38 43.62 -25.79
CA SER A 119 -75.75 45.01 -25.66
C SER A 119 -76.58 45.15 -24.38
N ALA A 120 -75.90 45.49 -23.29
CA ALA A 120 -76.53 46.17 -22.17
C ALA A 120 -75.95 47.60 -22.16
N SER A 121 -76.63 48.50 -22.87
CA SER A 121 -76.58 49.93 -22.59
C SER A 121 -77.17 50.17 -21.21
N GLY A 122 -76.35 49.97 -20.19
CA GLY A 122 -76.32 50.81 -19.01
C GLY A 122 -74.92 51.39 -18.95
N THR A 123 -74.75 52.58 -18.41
CA THR A 123 -73.45 53.16 -18.08
C THR A 123 -72.77 52.31 -17.00
N VAL A 124 -72.35 51.10 -17.38
CA VAL A 124 -71.58 50.18 -16.55
C VAL A 124 -70.15 50.63 -16.70
N LEU A 125 -69.52 50.96 -15.58
CA LEU A 125 -68.09 51.20 -15.54
C LEU A 125 -67.39 50.03 -16.26
N ALA A 126 -66.83 50.27 -17.46
CA ALA A 126 -66.03 49.29 -18.22
C ALA A 126 -65.24 48.38 -17.27
N PHE A 127 -65.43 47.06 -17.39
CA PHE A 127 -64.88 46.08 -16.45
C PHE A 127 -63.34 46.16 -16.40
N CYS A 128 -62.81 45.95 -15.19
CA CYS A 128 -61.37 45.85 -14.94
C CYS A 128 -60.95 44.41 -15.28
N ASP A 129 -60.47 44.18 -16.51
CA ASP A 129 -60.11 42.85 -17.03
C ASP A 129 -58.62 42.70 -17.36
N VAL A 130 -57.91 43.83 -17.48
CA VAL A 130 -56.48 43.89 -17.80
C VAL A 130 -55.81 44.77 -16.76
N GLU A 131 -54.83 44.21 -16.06
CA GLU A 131 -53.99 44.94 -15.09
C GLU A 131 -53.33 46.17 -15.74
N ASP A 132 -53.14 47.23 -14.95
CA ASP A 132 -52.63 48.55 -15.39
C ASP A 132 -53.50 49.32 -16.39
N ARG A 133 -54.68 48.81 -16.75
CA ARG A 133 -55.64 49.57 -17.55
C ARG A 133 -56.04 50.83 -16.78
N ARG A 134 -55.82 52.01 -17.37
CA ARG A 134 -56.19 53.31 -16.77
C ARG A 134 -57.52 53.83 -17.29
N LYS A 135 -58.27 54.48 -16.43
CA LYS A 135 -59.52 55.14 -16.78
C LYS A 135 -59.60 56.52 -16.14
N LEU A 136 -59.87 57.52 -16.97
CA LEU A 136 -60.08 58.90 -16.54
C LEU A 136 -61.57 59.10 -16.26
N LEU A 137 -61.90 59.38 -15.00
CA LEU A 137 -63.25 59.78 -14.58
C LEU A 137 -63.22 61.23 -14.09
N ARG A 138 -64.40 61.83 -13.94
CA ARG A 138 -64.54 63.19 -13.42
C ARG A 138 -63.98 63.35 -11.99
N SER A 139 -63.88 62.25 -11.24
CA SER A 139 -63.35 62.18 -9.88
C SER A 139 -61.84 61.91 -9.80
N GLY A 140 -61.16 61.56 -10.90
CA GLY A 140 -59.73 61.26 -10.91
C GLY A 140 -59.33 60.14 -11.88
N VAL A 141 -58.07 59.73 -11.79
CA VAL A 141 -57.53 58.58 -12.52
C VAL A 141 -57.74 57.32 -11.68
N TYR A 142 -58.32 56.29 -12.29
CA TYR A 142 -58.45 54.96 -11.71
C TYR A 142 -57.59 53.97 -12.51
N VAL A 143 -56.96 53.03 -11.82
CA VAL A 143 -56.11 52.00 -12.40
C VAL A 143 -56.65 50.63 -11.98
N CYS A 144 -56.77 49.74 -12.95
CA CYS A 144 -57.14 48.36 -12.75
C CYS A 144 -55.98 47.62 -12.08
N THR A 145 -56.12 47.26 -10.80
CA THR A 145 -55.05 46.71 -9.96
C THR A 145 -55.53 45.43 -9.32
N GLU A 146 -54.65 44.45 -9.16
CA GLU A 146 -54.95 43.22 -8.44
C GLU A 146 -54.92 43.45 -6.92
N ASP A 147 -56.00 43.09 -6.23
CA ASP A 147 -56.09 43.17 -4.77
C ASP A 147 -55.35 42.00 -4.08
N ASP A 148 -55.33 41.98 -2.74
CA ASP A 148 -54.69 40.92 -1.95
C ASP A 148 -55.32 39.52 -2.16
N HIS A 149 -56.48 39.44 -2.80
CA HIS A 149 -57.20 38.22 -3.09
C HIS A 149 -57.02 37.75 -4.55
N GLY A 150 -56.23 38.46 -5.36
CA GLY A 150 -55.98 38.11 -6.76
C GLY A 150 -57.10 38.57 -7.70
N LEU A 151 -57.93 39.53 -7.30
CA LEU A 151 -59.01 40.07 -8.12
C LEU A 151 -58.65 41.45 -8.68
N LEU A 152 -58.88 41.64 -9.98
CA LEU A 152 -58.70 42.92 -10.64
C LEU A 152 -59.84 43.89 -10.29
N VAL A 153 -59.53 44.96 -9.57
CA VAL A 153 -60.49 45.99 -9.13
C VAL A 153 -60.03 47.37 -9.58
N TRP A 154 -60.98 48.25 -9.88
CA TRP A 154 -60.70 49.67 -10.13
C TRP A 154 -60.36 50.38 -8.81
N MET A 155 -59.10 50.73 -8.63
CA MET A 155 -58.63 51.56 -7.51
C MET A 155 -58.26 52.95 -8.01
N ASP A 156 -58.33 53.97 -7.15
CA ASP A 156 -57.79 55.28 -7.49
C ASP A 156 -56.26 55.22 -7.59
N LEU A 157 -55.66 56.17 -8.32
CA LEU A 157 -54.22 56.18 -8.58
C LEU A 157 -53.37 56.14 -7.30
N ALA A 158 -53.78 56.81 -6.21
CA ALA A 158 -53.01 56.83 -4.97
C ALA A 158 -53.09 55.49 -4.22
N SER A 159 -54.21 54.76 -4.33
CA SER A 159 -54.34 53.41 -3.77
C SER A 159 -53.57 52.37 -4.61
N HIS A 160 -53.58 52.52 -5.94
CA HIS A 160 -52.76 51.69 -6.84
C HIS A 160 -51.27 51.84 -6.53
N ASP A 161 -50.75 53.06 -6.46
CA ASP A 161 -49.33 53.32 -6.22
C ASP A 161 -48.84 52.71 -4.89
N LYS A 162 -49.68 52.76 -3.84
CA LYS A 162 -49.38 52.13 -2.54
C LYS A 162 -49.28 50.61 -2.63
N VAL A 163 -50.23 49.95 -3.29
CA VAL A 163 -50.20 48.49 -3.45
C VAL A 163 -48.98 48.04 -4.25
N MET A 164 -48.56 48.81 -5.25
CA MET A 164 -47.34 48.51 -6.01
C MET A 164 -46.08 48.72 -5.18
N GLU A 165 -45.98 49.79 -4.38
CA GLU A 165 -44.85 50.00 -3.45
C GLU A 165 -44.75 48.88 -2.40
N GLU A 166 -45.88 48.44 -1.85
CA GLU A 166 -45.94 47.31 -0.92
C GLU A 166 -45.52 45.99 -1.58
N ARG A 167 -46.01 45.71 -2.80
CA ARG A 167 -45.61 44.53 -3.59
C ARG A 167 -44.11 44.53 -3.90
N GLU A 168 -43.55 45.68 -4.29
CA GLU A 168 -42.10 45.83 -4.52
C GLU A 168 -41.28 45.67 -3.24
N ALA A 169 -41.74 46.20 -2.11
CA ALA A 169 -41.09 46.03 -0.82
C ALA A 169 -41.08 44.56 -0.36
N ILE A 170 -42.18 43.83 -0.54
CA ILE A 170 -42.27 42.39 -0.26
C ILE A 170 -41.34 41.62 -1.20
N ALA A 171 -41.33 41.92 -2.50
CA ALA A 171 -40.43 41.29 -3.46
C ALA A 171 -38.95 41.53 -3.12
N ALA A 172 -38.60 42.76 -2.72
CA ALA A 172 -37.26 43.11 -2.28
C ALA A 172 -36.86 42.38 -0.98
N ALA A 173 -37.78 42.25 -0.02
CA ALA A 173 -37.56 41.51 1.22
C ALA A 173 -37.31 40.01 0.95
N MET A 174 -38.10 39.40 0.06
CA MET A 174 -37.93 38.00 -0.35
C MET A 174 -36.61 37.77 -1.08
N ALA A 175 -36.23 38.70 -1.99
CA ALA A 175 -34.94 38.66 -2.67
C ALA A 175 -33.75 38.82 -1.71
N ALA A 176 -33.87 39.70 -0.71
CA ALA A 176 -32.87 39.89 0.33
C ALA A 176 -32.70 38.64 1.21
N GLU A 177 -33.80 37.97 1.58
CA GLU A 177 -33.75 36.71 2.32
C GLU A 177 -33.09 35.59 1.50
N GLU A 178 -33.42 35.48 0.21
CA GLU A 178 -32.79 34.50 -0.68
C GLU A 178 -31.29 34.77 -0.85
N ALA A 179 -30.90 36.03 -1.04
CA ALA A 179 -29.50 36.45 -1.11
C ALA A 179 -28.74 36.13 0.19
N ALA A 180 -29.35 36.37 1.36
CA ALA A 180 -28.78 36.02 2.65
C ALA A 180 -28.60 34.49 2.81
N LYS A 181 -29.60 33.69 2.40
CA LYS A 181 -29.52 32.22 2.39
C LYS A 181 -28.40 31.72 1.47
N LYS A 182 -28.30 32.26 0.24
CA LYS A 182 -27.22 31.92 -0.72
C LYS A 182 -25.83 32.31 -0.17
N ALA A 183 -25.71 33.47 0.47
CA ALA A 183 -24.46 33.91 1.09
C ALA A 183 -24.06 32.99 2.26
N ALA A 184 -25.00 32.61 3.12
CA ALA A 184 -24.77 31.67 4.22
C ALA A 184 -24.36 30.28 3.71
N ALA A 185 -25.02 29.76 2.67
CA ALA A 185 -24.67 28.49 2.04
C ALA A 185 -23.26 28.51 1.44
N LYS A 186 -22.89 29.59 0.72
CA LYS A 186 -21.53 29.76 0.17
C LYS A 186 -20.48 29.84 1.26
N LYS A 187 -20.78 30.52 2.38
CA LYS A 187 -19.87 30.62 3.53
C LYS A 187 -19.64 29.26 4.18
N LYS A 188 -20.71 28.48 4.41
CA LYS A 188 -20.64 27.09 4.92
C LYS A 188 -19.85 26.18 3.97
N ALA A 189 -20.12 26.24 2.67
CA ALA A 189 -19.41 25.45 1.66
C ALA A 189 -17.90 25.78 1.63
N LYS A 190 -17.53 27.06 1.72
CA LYS A 190 -16.13 27.49 1.79
C LYS A 190 -15.44 27.01 3.07
N GLU A 191 -16.13 27.05 4.21
CA GLU A 191 -15.61 26.55 5.49
C GLU A 191 -15.38 25.03 5.45
N GLU A 192 -16.34 24.26 4.94
CA GLU A 192 -16.23 22.81 4.79
C GLU A 192 -15.12 22.43 3.79
N ALA A 193 -14.99 23.15 2.68
CA ALA A 193 -13.88 22.96 1.75
C ALA A 193 -12.51 23.23 2.42
N ARG A 194 -12.41 24.29 3.24
CA ARG A 194 -11.20 24.59 4.01
C ARG A 194 -10.89 23.50 5.04
N LYS A 195 -11.90 22.98 5.75
CA LYS A 195 -11.73 21.88 6.71
C LYS A 195 -11.26 20.60 6.01
N LYS A 196 -11.87 20.24 4.87
CA LYS A 196 -11.45 19.09 4.05
C LYS A 196 -10.01 19.24 3.55
N ALA A 197 -9.65 20.41 3.01
CA ALA A 197 -8.29 20.69 2.58
C ALA A 197 -7.27 20.63 3.73
N ALA A 198 -7.63 21.14 4.92
CA ALA A 198 -6.79 21.07 6.10
C ALA A 198 -6.63 19.62 6.61
N ALA A 199 -7.70 18.81 6.59
CA ALA A 199 -7.65 17.41 6.96
C ALA A 199 -6.78 16.59 5.99
N GLU A 200 -6.93 16.81 4.68
CA GLU A 200 -6.11 16.17 3.65
C GLU A 200 -4.63 16.55 3.80
N LYS A 201 -4.33 17.83 4.04
CA LYS A 201 -2.95 18.28 4.32
C LYS A 201 -2.37 17.59 5.55
N LYS A 202 -3.12 17.54 6.66
CA LYS A 202 -2.69 16.83 7.88
C LYS A 202 -2.46 15.34 7.63
N ALA A 203 -3.32 14.68 6.84
CA ALA A 203 -3.15 13.28 6.48
C ALA A 203 -1.87 13.05 5.66
N LYS A 204 -1.60 13.89 4.65
CA LYS A 204 -0.37 13.85 3.85
C LYS A 204 0.89 14.08 4.70
N GLU A 205 0.86 15.06 5.60
CA GLU A 205 1.96 15.32 6.54
C GLU A 205 2.20 14.14 7.50
N ALA A 206 1.13 13.50 7.99
CA ALA A 206 1.25 12.31 8.83
C ALA A 206 1.87 11.12 8.09
N VAL A 207 1.50 10.89 6.83
CA VAL A 207 2.11 9.88 5.97
C VAL A 207 3.58 10.20 5.70
N ALA A 208 3.91 11.45 5.38
CA ALA A 208 5.30 11.88 5.16
C ALA A 208 6.16 11.69 6.43
N ARG A 209 5.64 12.05 7.61
CA ARG A 209 6.32 11.81 8.90
C ARG A 209 6.55 10.33 9.18
N LYS A 210 5.55 9.48 8.93
CA LYS A 210 5.70 8.02 9.10
C LYS A 210 6.74 7.45 8.15
N LYS A 211 6.75 7.89 6.89
CA LYS A 211 7.76 7.47 5.89
C LYS A 211 9.17 7.92 6.31
N ALA A 212 9.34 9.19 6.70
CA ALA A 212 10.62 9.70 7.18
C ALA A 212 11.12 8.95 8.43
N ALA A 213 10.21 8.62 9.37
CA ALA A 213 10.56 7.85 10.55
C ALA A 213 10.96 6.40 10.21
N ALA A 214 10.28 5.76 9.25
CA ALA A 214 10.62 4.42 8.77
C ALA A 214 11.99 4.41 8.06
N GLU A 215 12.26 5.40 7.20
CA GLU A 215 13.55 5.56 6.52
C GLU A 215 14.69 5.82 7.53
N LYS A 216 14.45 6.65 8.55
CA LYS A 216 15.43 6.88 9.62
C LYS A 216 15.75 5.58 10.38
N LYS A 217 14.73 4.81 10.77
CA LYS A 217 14.93 3.52 11.44
C LYS A 217 15.69 2.53 10.57
N ALA A 218 15.35 2.44 9.29
CA ALA A 218 16.06 1.58 8.34
C ALA A 218 17.54 1.97 8.19
N ARG A 219 17.85 3.28 8.19
CA ARG A 219 19.24 3.77 8.17
C ARG A 219 19.99 3.47 9.47
N GLU A 220 19.34 3.64 10.62
CA GLU A 220 19.94 3.30 11.92
C GLU A 220 20.22 1.79 12.03
N GLU A 221 19.31 0.95 11.56
CA GLU A 221 19.49 -0.50 11.54
C GLU A 221 20.60 -0.91 10.56
N ALA A 222 20.64 -0.33 9.35
CA ALA A 222 21.72 -0.57 8.40
C ALA A 222 23.09 -0.12 8.95
N ALA A 223 23.15 1.01 9.67
CA ALA A 223 24.37 1.47 10.32
C ALA A 223 24.84 0.50 11.41
N ARG A 224 23.92 -0.01 12.25
CA ARG A 224 24.23 -1.03 13.27
C ARG A 224 24.73 -2.34 12.64
N GLN A 225 24.12 -2.78 11.55
CA GLN A 225 24.56 -3.97 10.82
C GLN A 225 25.96 -3.77 10.20
N ALA A 226 26.24 -2.59 9.65
CA ALA A 226 27.56 -2.25 9.13
C ALA A 226 28.62 -2.23 10.24
N GLU A 227 28.30 -1.67 11.41
CA GLU A 227 29.20 -1.67 12.56
C GLU A 227 29.46 -3.08 13.09
N GLN A 228 28.42 -3.92 13.20
CA GLN A 228 28.57 -5.33 13.59
C GLN A 228 29.43 -6.11 12.59
N ALA A 229 29.23 -5.91 11.28
CA ALA A 229 30.05 -6.54 10.25
C ALA A 229 31.52 -6.09 10.34
N ALA A 230 31.77 -4.81 10.59
CA ALA A 230 33.13 -4.29 10.79
C ALA A 230 33.80 -4.85 12.06
N GLN A 231 33.04 -5.01 13.15
CA GLN A 231 33.55 -5.64 14.37
C GLN A 231 33.85 -7.12 14.16
N GLU A 232 33.02 -7.84 13.42
CA GLU A 232 33.27 -9.25 13.07
C GLU A 232 34.51 -9.39 12.19
N GLU A 233 34.70 -8.51 11.21
CA GLU A 233 35.90 -8.51 10.37
C GLU A 233 37.16 -8.19 11.19
N ALA A 234 37.10 -7.18 12.07
CA ALA A 234 38.21 -6.85 12.96
C ALA A 234 38.55 -8.01 13.91
N ALA A 235 37.54 -8.73 14.43
CA ALA A 235 37.75 -9.92 15.25
C ALA A 235 38.43 -11.05 14.47
N ARG A 236 37.99 -11.30 13.22
CA ARG A 236 38.62 -12.30 12.33
C ARG A 236 40.08 -11.93 12.01
N GLN A 237 40.37 -10.66 11.76
CA GLN A 237 41.74 -10.19 11.53
C GLN A 237 42.60 -10.34 12.78
N ALA A 238 42.08 -10.01 13.96
CA ALA A 238 42.79 -10.19 15.23
C ALA A 238 43.06 -11.67 15.53
N GLU A 239 42.11 -12.57 15.23
CA GLU A 239 42.31 -14.01 15.37
C GLU A 239 43.36 -14.53 14.38
N ALA A 240 43.30 -14.12 13.11
CA ALA A 240 44.31 -14.49 12.12
C ALA A 240 45.72 -14.01 12.51
N GLN A 241 45.84 -12.80 13.07
CA GLN A 241 47.11 -12.29 13.59
C GLN A 241 47.63 -13.13 14.76
N ARG A 242 46.76 -13.51 15.71
CA ARG A 242 47.13 -14.39 16.83
C ARG A 242 47.59 -15.76 16.36
N GLN A 243 46.90 -16.33 15.38
CA GLN A 243 47.27 -17.63 14.79
C GLN A 243 48.64 -17.54 14.08
N ALA A 244 48.88 -16.46 13.32
CA ALA A 244 50.17 -16.24 12.66
C ALA A 244 51.32 -16.05 13.67
N GLU A 245 51.07 -15.33 14.78
CA GLU A 245 52.05 -15.15 15.86
C GLU A 245 52.33 -16.47 16.59
N GLU A 246 51.30 -17.29 16.86
CA GLU A 246 51.48 -18.62 17.45
C GLU A 246 52.27 -19.56 16.51
N GLU A 247 51.97 -19.54 15.21
CA GLU A 247 52.71 -20.33 14.23
C GLU A 247 54.17 -19.89 14.15
N ALA A 248 54.45 -18.58 14.12
CA ALA A 248 55.81 -18.05 14.15
C ALA A 248 56.55 -18.46 15.43
N ALA A 249 55.89 -18.44 16.60
CA ALA A 249 56.47 -18.90 17.86
C ALA A 249 56.78 -20.41 17.84
N ARG A 250 55.88 -21.23 17.26
CA ARG A 250 56.11 -22.68 17.07
C ARG A 250 57.30 -22.94 16.13
N GLN A 251 57.42 -22.20 15.04
CA GLN A 251 58.55 -22.31 14.11
C GLN A 251 59.87 -21.89 14.79
N ALA A 252 59.87 -20.82 15.58
CA ALA A 252 61.05 -20.38 16.33
C ALA A 252 61.51 -21.43 17.36
N GLN A 253 60.57 -22.12 18.04
CA GLN A 253 60.91 -23.22 18.95
C GLN A 253 61.51 -24.43 18.22
N GLN A 254 61.05 -24.75 17.00
CA GLN A 254 61.61 -25.84 16.20
C GLN A 254 63.02 -25.54 15.67
N GLN A 255 63.31 -24.25 15.42
CA GLN A 255 64.63 -23.80 14.94
C GLN A 255 65.62 -23.51 16.08
N ALA A 256 65.20 -23.65 17.34
CA ALA A 256 66.09 -23.47 18.48
C ALA A 256 67.23 -24.51 18.42
N PRO A 257 68.51 -24.08 18.50
CA PRO A 257 69.63 -25.01 18.49
C PRO A 257 69.47 -26.00 19.64
N ALA A 258 69.69 -27.29 19.34
CA ALA A 258 69.67 -28.34 20.36
C ALA A 258 70.61 -27.95 21.52
N PRO A 259 70.21 -28.21 22.78
CA PRO A 259 71.06 -27.88 23.93
C PRO A 259 72.45 -28.48 23.73
N ALA A 260 73.49 -27.66 23.83
CA ALA A 260 74.87 -28.11 23.68
C ALA A 260 75.17 -29.15 24.77
N VAL A 261 75.21 -30.43 24.39
CA VAL A 261 75.48 -31.54 25.32
C VAL A 261 76.98 -31.59 25.60
N GLY A 262 77.48 -30.76 26.52
CA GLY A 262 78.89 -30.81 26.93
C GLY A 262 79.17 -32.01 27.85
N PHE A 263 80.09 -32.89 27.47
CA PHE A 263 80.58 -33.96 28.36
C PHE A 263 81.79 -33.46 29.16
N SER A 264 81.82 -33.75 30.47
CA SER A 264 82.96 -33.37 31.31
C SER A 264 84.19 -34.26 31.09
N ASN A 265 83.98 -35.51 30.65
CA ASN A 265 85.04 -36.49 30.38
C ASN A 265 84.55 -37.61 29.45
N CYS A 266 85.49 -38.37 28.89
CA CYS A 266 85.19 -39.47 27.97
C CYS A 266 84.43 -40.64 28.61
N SER A 267 84.57 -40.88 29.91
CA SER A 267 83.76 -41.90 30.59
C SER A 267 82.27 -41.57 30.58
N GLN A 268 81.93 -40.29 30.78
CA GLN A 268 80.55 -39.83 30.70
C GLN A 268 80.02 -39.94 29.26
N ALA A 269 80.83 -39.59 28.26
CA ALA A 269 80.46 -39.71 26.86
C ALA A 269 80.20 -41.17 26.43
N ARG A 270 81.06 -42.11 26.85
CA ARG A 270 80.86 -43.55 26.61
C ARG A 270 79.64 -44.11 27.36
N ALA A 271 79.46 -43.73 28.63
CA ALA A 271 78.31 -44.17 29.42
C ALA A 271 76.97 -43.68 28.83
N ALA A 272 76.98 -42.51 28.20
CA ALA A 272 75.85 -41.96 27.44
C ALA A 272 75.71 -42.56 26.03
N GLY A 273 76.63 -43.43 25.60
CA GLY A 273 76.64 -44.03 24.25
C GLY A 273 76.96 -43.04 23.12
N ALA A 274 77.57 -41.89 23.44
CA ALA A 274 77.84 -40.81 22.49
C ALA A 274 79.26 -40.88 21.88
N ALA A 275 80.13 -41.76 22.37
CA ALA A 275 81.47 -41.95 21.83
C ALA A 275 81.48 -42.97 20.66
N PRO A 276 82.32 -42.79 19.63
CA PRO A 276 83.30 -41.70 19.45
C PRO A 276 82.67 -40.36 19.03
N LEU A 277 83.24 -39.25 19.53
CA LEU A 277 82.74 -37.90 19.27
C LEU A 277 83.56 -37.22 18.16
N TYR A 278 82.91 -36.88 17.04
CA TYR A 278 83.57 -36.22 15.92
C TYR A 278 83.55 -34.69 16.03
N ARG A 279 84.58 -34.02 15.50
CA ARG A 279 84.64 -32.55 15.40
C ARG A 279 83.37 -31.99 14.72
N GLY A 280 82.68 -31.09 15.42
CA GLY A 280 81.43 -30.45 14.96
C GLY A 280 80.15 -31.13 15.44
N SER A 281 80.23 -32.33 16.02
CA SER A 281 79.08 -32.98 16.66
C SER A 281 78.74 -32.32 18.00
N PRO A 282 77.45 -32.31 18.40
CA PRO A 282 77.05 -31.82 19.72
C PRO A 282 77.77 -32.63 20.81
N GLY A 283 78.61 -31.95 21.59
CA GLY A 283 79.37 -32.52 22.71
C GLY A 283 80.83 -32.84 22.46
N TYR A 284 81.34 -32.64 21.24
CA TYR A 284 82.78 -32.59 21.01
C TYR A 284 83.40 -31.35 21.69
N SER A 285 84.51 -31.57 22.39
CA SER A 285 85.35 -30.51 22.94
C SER A 285 86.81 -30.86 22.67
N PRO A 286 87.67 -29.91 22.25
CA PRO A 286 89.10 -30.15 22.07
C PRO A 286 89.80 -30.69 23.33
N GLY A 287 89.23 -30.50 24.51
CA GLY A 287 89.76 -31.08 25.76
C GLY A 287 89.48 -32.58 25.95
N LEU A 288 88.56 -33.17 25.17
CA LEU A 288 88.26 -34.61 25.16
C LEU A 288 89.07 -35.37 24.09
N ASP A 289 89.61 -34.63 23.12
CA ASP A 289 90.42 -35.11 22.00
C ASP A 289 91.91 -34.96 22.38
N ARG A 290 92.50 -36.01 22.97
CA ARG A 290 93.82 -35.89 23.61
C ARG A 290 94.96 -35.81 22.60
N ASP A 291 94.78 -36.37 21.42
CA ASP A 291 95.73 -36.42 20.33
C ASP A 291 95.40 -35.43 19.20
N GLY A 292 94.19 -34.88 19.16
CA GLY A 292 93.82 -33.73 18.33
C GLY A 292 93.44 -34.08 16.89
N ASP A 293 93.16 -35.35 16.62
CA ASP A 293 92.92 -35.88 15.28
C ASP A 293 91.50 -35.57 14.76
N GLY A 294 90.62 -35.07 15.64
CA GLY A 294 89.23 -34.76 15.34
C GLY A 294 88.23 -35.83 15.79
N VAL A 295 88.67 -36.88 16.48
CA VAL A 295 87.86 -37.97 17.05
C VAL A 295 88.14 -38.09 18.56
N ALA A 296 87.24 -37.53 19.38
CA ALA A 296 87.37 -37.63 20.83
C ALA A 296 86.81 -38.96 21.38
N CYS A 297 87.42 -39.43 22.47
CA CYS A 297 86.95 -40.55 23.29
C CYS A 297 86.93 -41.92 22.62
N GLU A 298 87.94 -42.20 21.79
CA GLU A 298 88.33 -43.57 21.40
C GLU A 298 88.57 -44.52 22.59
#